data_AF-A0A7V3MLQ8-F1
#
_entry.id   AF-A0A7V3MLQ8-F1
#
_cell.length_a   1.000
_cell.length_b   1.000
_cell.length_c   1.000
_cell.angle_alpha   90.00
_cell.angle_beta   90.00
_cell.angle_gamma   90.00
#
_symmetry.space_group_name_H-M   'P 1'
#
loop_
_entity.id
_entity.type
_entity.pdbx_description
1 polymer ?
#
loop_
_entity_poly.entity_id
_entity_poly.type
_entity_poly.pdbx_seq_one_letter_code
_entity_poly.pdbx_strand_id
1 'polypeptide(L)'
;MRVAIVVAAICAIVLAPVARLFCDEAVPAAPAASAKPSEPGKPYTSVIIDATGLGLERCMSPKIRRANGSEVWGTVKVDPDFVEEHGIVAYAKTLDEAKKSDRCGSNPMIIKAVAVAGGAFHSDPVIRDADADLLLAENKLGKFLDRFDVIFVKDGKL
;
A
#
# COMPACT_ATOMS: atom_id res chain seq x y z
N MET A 1 44.13 -19.69 72.52
CA MET A 1 44.57 -19.65 71.10
C MET A 1 43.90 -18.43 70.47
N ARG A 2 44.56 -17.26 70.40
CA ARG A 2 45.43 -16.76 69.29
C ARG A 2 44.63 -16.76 67.96
N VAL A 3 44.36 -15.68 67.19
CA VAL A 3 44.98 -14.36 66.90
C VAL A 3 43.90 -13.61 66.05
N ALA A 4 43.51 -12.36 66.34
CA ALA A 4 43.94 -11.10 65.68
C ALA A 4 43.58 -10.99 64.17
N ILE A 5 43.30 -9.87 63.49
CA ILE A 5 43.27 -8.42 63.73
C ILE A 5 42.91 -7.79 62.34
N VAL A 6 42.19 -6.64 62.31
CA VAL A 6 42.19 -5.57 61.24
C VAL A 6 41.56 -5.91 59.87
N VAL A 7 40.45 -5.31 59.43
CA VAL A 7 40.10 -3.90 59.09
C VAL A 7 40.61 -3.44 57.70
N ALA A 8 39.61 -3.10 56.86
CA ALA A 8 39.57 -2.13 55.76
C ALA A 8 40.21 -2.44 54.39
N ALA A 9 39.35 -2.25 53.38
CA ALA A 9 39.54 -1.45 52.16
C ALA A 9 39.44 -2.19 50.81
N ILE A 10 38.37 -1.86 50.09
CA ILE A 10 38.31 -1.62 48.63
C ILE A 10 38.45 -2.85 47.72
N CYS A 11 37.39 -3.20 46.98
CA CYS A 11 37.32 -2.96 45.53
C CYS A 11 36.02 -3.53 44.95
N ALA A 12 35.46 -2.84 43.97
CA ALA A 12 34.12 -3.02 43.43
C ALA A 12 34.08 -4.02 42.25
N ILE A 13 32.84 -4.34 41.81
CA ILE A 13 32.46 -4.85 40.48
C ILE A 13 32.71 -6.38 40.37
N VAL A 14 31.71 -7.24 40.14
CA VAL A 14 30.92 -7.36 38.90
C VAL A 14 29.52 -7.89 39.21
N LEU A 15 28.53 -7.09 38.85
CA LEU A 15 27.15 -7.50 38.56
C LEU A 15 27.11 -7.85 37.07
N ALA A 16 26.71 -9.06 36.68
CA ALA A 16 26.37 -9.38 35.30
C ALA A 16 25.08 -10.21 35.27
N PRO A 17 24.07 -9.81 34.47
CA PRO A 17 22.79 -10.48 34.40
C PRO A 17 22.87 -11.72 33.49
N VAL A 18 22.10 -12.75 33.84
CA VAL A 18 21.85 -13.92 32.97
C VAL A 18 20.99 -13.45 31.79
N ALA A 19 21.63 -12.91 30.76
CA ALA A 19 21.03 -12.79 29.44
C ALA A 19 21.30 -14.09 28.68
N ARG A 20 20.32 -14.98 28.62
CA ARG A 20 20.30 -16.12 27.69
C ARG A 20 19.09 -16.01 26.77
N LEU A 21 19.41 -15.71 25.52
CA LEU A 21 18.83 -16.23 24.28
C LEU A 21 17.30 -16.17 24.15
N PHE A 22 16.78 -14.99 23.84
CA PHE A 22 15.81 -14.93 22.75
C PHE A 22 16.61 -14.76 21.47
N CYS A 23 16.76 -15.85 20.72
CA CYS A 23 17.15 -15.74 19.34
C CYS A 23 15.96 -15.10 18.63
N ASP A 24 16.17 -13.89 18.14
CA ASP A 24 15.26 -13.14 17.29
C ASP A 24 14.96 -14.01 16.06
N GLU A 25 13.82 -14.71 16.08
CA GLU A 25 13.27 -15.29 14.86
C GLU A 25 12.59 -14.13 14.14
N ALA A 26 13.36 -13.44 13.30
CA ALA A 26 12.85 -12.41 12.42
C ALA A 26 11.71 -13.00 11.59
N VAL A 27 10.47 -12.69 11.98
CA VAL A 27 9.28 -12.94 11.17
C VAL A 27 9.59 -12.34 9.80
N PRO A 28 9.51 -13.12 8.69
CA PRO A 28 9.79 -12.57 7.37
C PRO A 28 8.88 -11.37 7.18
N ALA A 29 9.50 -10.19 7.12
CA ALA A 29 8.78 -8.93 6.96
C ALA A 29 7.92 -9.07 5.71
N ALA A 30 6.60 -8.98 5.89
CA ALA A 30 5.68 -8.90 4.77
C ALA A 30 6.22 -7.87 3.78
N PRO A 31 6.16 -8.13 2.45
CA PRO A 31 6.75 -7.24 1.46
C PRO A 31 6.29 -5.80 1.71
N ALA A 32 7.24 -4.89 1.89
CA ALA A 32 6.95 -3.50 2.20
C ALA A 32 6.04 -2.87 1.13
N ALA A 33 5.19 -1.93 1.56
CA ALA A 33 4.37 -1.14 0.65
C ALA A 33 5.23 -0.44 -0.40
N SER A 34 4.73 -0.39 -1.64
CA SER A 34 5.33 0.39 -2.72
C SER A 34 5.04 1.88 -2.60
N ALA A 35 3.90 2.25 -2.00
CA ALA A 35 3.55 3.63 -1.69
C ALA A 35 3.96 4.03 -0.26
N LYS A 36 4.03 5.34 -0.01
CA LYS A 36 4.32 5.93 1.31
C LYS A 36 3.08 6.63 1.86
N PRO A 37 2.96 6.82 3.18
CA PRO A 37 1.92 7.67 3.75
C PRO A 37 2.01 9.10 3.24
N SER A 38 0.86 9.80 3.23
CA SER A 38 0.81 11.20 2.84
C SER A 38 1.54 12.11 3.84
N GLU A 39 2.04 13.24 3.35
CA GLU A 39 2.61 14.28 4.22
C GLU A 39 1.49 14.95 5.03
N PRO A 40 1.74 15.36 6.30
CA PRO A 40 0.76 16.12 7.07
C PRO A 40 0.25 17.35 6.33
N GLY A 41 -1.08 17.47 6.21
CA GLY A 41 -1.73 18.58 5.50
C GLY A 41 -1.75 18.44 3.97
N LYS A 42 -1.22 17.34 3.41
CA LYS A 42 -1.26 17.06 1.97
C LYS A 42 -1.80 15.64 1.71
N PRO A 43 -3.08 15.37 2.00
CA PRO A 43 -3.67 14.07 1.70
C PRO A 43 -3.59 13.77 0.20
N TYR A 44 -3.61 12.48 -0.15
CA TYR A 44 -3.69 12.08 -1.55
C TYR A 44 -5.02 12.50 -2.17
N THR A 45 -4.97 12.94 -3.43
CA THR A 45 -6.14 13.39 -4.20
C THR A 45 -6.71 12.31 -5.10
N SER A 46 -5.91 11.30 -5.44
CA SER A 46 -6.26 10.18 -6.30
C SER A 46 -5.35 8.99 -6.03
N VAL A 47 -5.62 7.86 -6.69
CA VAL A 47 -4.70 6.73 -6.78
C VAL A 47 -4.43 6.36 -8.25
N ILE A 48 -3.15 6.15 -8.55
CA ILE A 48 -2.69 5.58 -9.82
C ILE A 48 -2.17 4.16 -9.53
N ILE A 49 -2.82 3.16 -10.14
CA ILE A 49 -2.36 1.77 -10.09
C ILE A 49 -1.57 1.47 -11.35
N ASP A 50 -0.27 1.29 -11.21
CA ASP A 50 0.61 0.90 -12.31
C ASP A 50 0.60 -0.62 -12.52
N ALA A 51 -0.13 -1.06 -13.55
CA ALA A 51 -0.21 -2.45 -14.00
C ALA A 51 0.54 -2.71 -15.32
N THR A 52 1.46 -1.83 -15.69
CA THR A 52 2.35 -1.99 -16.84
C THR A 52 3.13 -3.30 -16.71
N GLY A 53 3.13 -4.10 -17.78
CA GLY A 53 3.77 -5.39 -17.91
C GLY A 53 2.91 -6.59 -17.49
N LEU A 54 1.69 -6.36 -16.98
CA LEU A 54 0.87 -7.42 -16.38
C LEU A 54 -0.31 -7.88 -17.26
N GLY A 55 -0.51 -7.26 -18.42
CA GLY A 55 -1.61 -7.60 -19.33
C GLY A 55 -2.99 -7.24 -18.77
N LEU A 56 -3.10 -6.12 -18.05
CA LEU A 56 -4.38 -5.57 -17.60
C LEU A 56 -5.23 -5.15 -18.79
N GLU A 57 -6.50 -5.52 -18.82
CA GLU A 57 -7.46 -5.12 -19.85
C GLU A 57 -8.56 -4.20 -19.33
N ARG A 58 -9.15 -3.44 -20.25
CA ARG A 58 -10.22 -2.48 -19.92
C ARG A 58 -11.51 -3.23 -19.63
N CYS A 59 -12.21 -2.79 -18.59
CA CYS A 59 -13.50 -3.32 -18.16
C CYS A 59 -14.41 -2.20 -17.68
N MET A 60 -15.72 -2.41 -17.76
CA MET A 60 -16.76 -1.50 -17.25
C MET A 60 -16.88 -1.53 -15.73
N SER A 61 -16.50 -2.63 -15.08
CA SER A 61 -16.61 -2.81 -13.62
C SER A 61 -15.30 -3.34 -13.03
N PRO A 62 -14.19 -2.61 -13.18
CA PRO A 62 -12.89 -3.03 -12.68
C PRO A 62 -12.85 -3.02 -11.15
N LYS A 63 -11.98 -3.86 -10.57
CA LYS A 63 -11.76 -3.93 -9.12
C LYS A 63 -10.28 -3.84 -8.78
N ILE A 64 -9.96 -3.38 -7.58
CA ILE A 64 -8.63 -3.51 -6.97
C ILE A 64 -8.69 -4.67 -5.98
N ARG A 65 -7.73 -5.58 -6.04
CA ARG A 65 -7.72 -6.79 -5.19
C ARG A 65 -6.43 -6.99 -4.42
N ARG A 66 -6.51 -7.76 -3.33
CA ARG A 66 -5.37 -8.35 -2.63
C ARG A 66 -4.94 -9.66 -3.29
N ALA A 67 -3.75 -10.13 -2.95
CA ALA A 67 -3.23 -11.41 -3.42
C ALA A 67 -4.12 -12.62 -3.04
N ASN A 68 -4.81 -12.56 -1.90
CA ASN A 68 -5.76 -13.59 -1.48
C ASN A 68 -7.11 -13.53 -2.23
N GLY A 69 -7.26 -12.65 -3.23
CA GLY A 69 -8.48 -12.48 -4.03
C GLY A 69 -9.55 -11.59 -3.41
N SER A 70 -9.37 -11.17 -2.15
CA SER A 70 -10.30 -10.24 -1.51
C SER A 70 -10.30 -8.88 -2.20
N GLU A 71 -11.47 -8.25 -2.23
CA GLU A 71 -11.66 -6.97 -2.85
C GLU A 71 -11.20 -5.85 -1.92
N VAL A 72 -10.41 -4.92 -2.46
CA VAL A 72 -10.01 -3.67 -1.80
C VAL A 72 -11.00 -2.56 -2.15
N TRP A 73 -11.37 -2.48 -3.44
CA TRP A 73 -12.31 -1.49 -3.96
C TRP A 73 -12.90 -1.96 -5.31
N GLY A 74 -14.12 -1.53 -5.65
CA GLY A 74 -14.73 -1.73 -6.98
C GLY A 74 -16.20 -2.21 -6.96
N THR A 75 -16.69 -2.73 -5.84
CA THR A 75 -18.14 -2.90 -5.58
C THR A 75 -18.66 -1.61 -4.96
N VAL A 76 -19.00 -0.67 -5.82
CA VAL A 76 -19.30 0.71 -5.48
C VAL A 76 -20.70 1.08 -5.95
N LYS A 77 -21.36 1.95 -5.20
CA LYS A 77 -22.60 2.60 -5.65
C LYS A 77 -22.19 3.86 -6.40
N VAL A 78 -22.59 3.98 -7.65
CA VAL A 78 -22.32 5.12 -8.50
C VAL A 78 -23.62 5.63 -9.09
N ASP A 79 -23.68 6.94 -9.31
CA ASP A 79 -24.76 7.55 -10.08
C ASP A 79 -24.64 7.09 -11.56
N PRO A 80 -25.72 6.61 -12.19
CA PRO A 80 -25.71 6.23 -13.59
C PRO A 80 -25.23 7.34 -14.54
N ASP A 81 -25.66 8.59 -14.32
CA ASP A 81 -25.30 9.71 -15.20
C ASP A 81 -23.79 9.99 -15.08
N PHE A 82 -23.26 9.89 -13.86
CA PHE A 82 -21.81 10.03 -13.62
C PHE A 82 -21.00 8.93 -14.31
N VAL A 83 -21.46 7.67 -14.27
CA VAL A 83 -20.70 6.55 -14.87
C VAL A 83 -20.76 6.57 -16.40
N GLU A 84 -21.84 7.09 -16.98
CA GLU A 84 -21.96 7.29 -18.43
C GLU A 84 -20.94 8.32 -18.93
N GLU A 85 -20.74 9.42 -18.21
CA GLU A 85 -19.83 10.49 -18.61
C GLU A 85 -18.36 10.20 -18.27
N HIS A 86 -18.11 9.65 -17.08
CA HIS A 86 -16.75 9.59 -16.52
C HIS A 86 -16.21 8.17 -16.34
N GLY A 87 -17.09 7.16 -16.31
CA GLY A 87 -16.72 5.79 -15.98
C GLY A 87 -16.20 5.59 -14.54
N ILE A 88 -15.93 4.32 -14.21
CA ILE A 88 -15.48 3.92 -12.86
C ILE A 88 -14.00 4.22 -12.63
N VAL A 89 -13.15 4.04 -13.64
CA VAL A 89 -11.72 4.38 -13.59
C VAL A 89 -11.29 5.03 -14.91
N ALA A 90 -10.28 5.88 -14.86
CA ALA A 90 -9.57 6.29 -16.05
C ALA A 90 -8.48 5.26 -16.42
N TYR A 91 -8.19 5.12 -17.71
CA TYR A 91 -7.07 4.31 -18.18
C TYR A 91 -6.05 5.20 -18.87
N ALA A 92 -4.78 4.97 -18.60
CA ALA A 92 -3.65 5.66 -19.23
C ALA A 92 -2.62 4.64 -19.71
N LYS A 93 -1.82 5.00 -20.72
CA LYS A 93 -0.74 4.13 -21.24
C LYS A 93 0.56 4.30 -20.47
N THR A 94 0.76 5.45 -19.84
CA THR A 94 1.97 5.74 -19.06
C THR A 94 1.62 6.46 -17.78
N LEU A 95 2.55 6.45 -16.82
CA LEU A 95 2.42 7.24 -15.59
C LEU A 95 2.33 8.74 -15.88
N ASP A 96 3.00 9.24 -16.91
CA ASP A 96 2.97 10.67 -17.26
C ASP A 96 1.65 11.08 -17.88
N GLU A 97 1.00 10.20 -18.65
CA GLU A 97 -0.37 10.40 -19.12
C GLU A 97 -1.36 10.35 -17.96
N ALA A 98 -1.21 9.39 -17.05
CA ALA A 98 -2.04 9.30 -15.86
C ALA A 98 -2.00 10.58 -15.02
N LYS A 99 -0.80 11.14 -14.83
CA LYS A 99 -0.60 12.41 -14.09
C LYS A 99 -1.22 13.64 -14.75
N LYS A 100 -1.54 13.57 -16.04
CA LYS A 100 -2.21 14.65 -16.78
C LYS A 100 -3.73 14.49 -16.82
N SER A 101 -4.26 13.36 -16.34
CA SER A 101 -5.70 13.14 -16.24
C SER A 101 -6.31 14.14 -15.25
N ASP A 102 -7.46 14.69 -15.58
CA ASP A 102 -8.24 15.53 -14.66
C ASP A 102 -8.55 14.79 -13.34
N ARG A 103 -8.67 13.46 -13.41
CA ARG A 103 -8.91 12.56 -12.28
C ARG A 103 -7.70 12.40 -11.34
N CYS A 104 -6.50 12.82 -11.77
CA CYS A 104 -5.29 12.70 -10.97
C CYS A 104 -5.27 13.70 -9.80
N GLY A 105 -5.80 14.90 -10.01
CA GLY A 105 -5.61 16.00 -9.07
C GLY A 105 -4.14 16.35 -8.85
N SER A 106 -3.84 16.98 -7.72
CA SER A 106 -2.51 17.57 -7.45
C SER A 106 -1.52 16.62 -6.76
N ASN A 107 -1.99 15.57 -6.10
CA ASN A 107 -1.15 14.66 -5.31
C ASN A 107 -1.64 13.21 -5.42
N PRO A 108 -1.26 12.46 -6.47
CA PRO A 108 -1.65 11.05 -6.62
C PRO A 108 -0.83 10.11 -5.72
N MET A 109 -1.51 9.12 -5.13
CA MET A 109 -0.86 7.94 -4.57
C MET A 109 -0.50 6.98 -5.70
N ILE A 110 0.77 6.61 -5.87
CA ILE A 110 1.19 5.68 -6.93
C ILE A 110 1.48 4.31 -6.31
N ILE A 111 0.75 3.29 -6.74
CA ILE A 111 0.91 1.90 -6.28
C ILE A 111 1.30 1.01 -7.46
N LYS A 112 2.31 0.17 -7.29
CA LYS A 112 2.70 -0.83 -8.30
C LYS A 112 1.91 -2.11 -8.09
N ALA A 113 1.10 -2.49 -9.09
CA ALA A 113 0.43 -3.79 -9.08
C ALA A 113 1.46 -4.93 -9.21
N VAL A 114 1.14 -6.07 -8.60
CA VAL A 114 1.99 -7.27 -8.58
C VAL A 114 1.45 -8.40 -9.47
N ALA A 115 0.16 -8.35 -9.79
CA ALA A 115 -0.51 -9.29 -10.69
C ALA A 115 -1.81 -8.66 -11.23
N VAL A 116 -2.51 -9.40 -12.07
CA VAL A 116 -3.84 -9.07 -12.57
C VAL A 116 -4.77 -10.27 -12.33
N ALA A 117 -6.02 -9.99 -11.96
CA ALA A 117 -7.11 -10.93 -11.75
C ALA A 117 -8.33 -10.53 -12.62
N GLY A 118 -9.52 -11.02 -12.30
CA GLY A 118 -10.73 -10.76 -13.11
C GLY A 118 -11.09 -11.91 -14.07
N GLY A 119 -10.58 -13.12 -13.80
CA GLY A 119 -10.85 -14.31 -14.62
C GLY A 119 -10.34 -14.12 -16.04
N ALA A 120 -11.15 -14.52 -17.03
CA ALA A 120 -10.81 -14.41 -18.45
C ALA A 120 -10.66 -12.95 -18.94
N PHE A 121 -11.15 -11.96 -18.18
CA PHE A 121 -11.10 -10.55 -18.60
C PHE A 121 -9.84 -9.83 -18.16
N HIS A 122 -9.05 -10.37 -17.22
CA HIS A 122 -7.79 -9.75 -16.80
C HIS A 122 -7.94 -8.26 -16.44
N SER A 123 -9.01 -7.89 -15.72
CA SER A 123 -9.42 -6.50 -15.51
C SER A 123 -9.08 -5.91 -14.15
N ASP A 124 -8.63 -6.75 -13.21
CA ASP A 124 -8.54 -6.37 -11.80
C ASP A 124 -7.06 -6.33 -11.36
N PRO A 125 -6.42 -5.16 -11.20
CA PRO A 125 -5.06 -5.13 -10.67
C PRO A 125 -5.02 -5.66 -9.23
N VAL A 126 -4.01 -6.49 -8.96
CA VAL A 126 -3.71 -7.04 -7.65
C VAL A 126 -2.57 -6.25 -7.03
N ILE A 127 -2.75 -5.75 -5.81
CA ILE A 127 -1.74 -4.98 -5.06
C ILE A 127 -1.29 -5.74 -3.81
N ARG A 128 -0.14 -5.35 -3.24
CA ARG A 128 0.37 -5.93 -1.98
C ARG A 128 -0.58 -5.62 -0.83
N ASP A 129 -0.59 -6.48 0.18
CA ASP A 129 -1.43 -6.26 1.36
C ASP A 129 -1.11 -4.95 2.08
N ALA A 130 0.19 -4.63 2.21
CA ALA A 130 0.63 -3.36 2.79
C ALA A 130 0.18 -2.14 1.97
N ASP A 131 0.15 -2.25 0.64
CA ASP A 131 -0.34 -1.19 -0.25
C ASP A 131 -1.86 -1.02 -0.12
N ALA A 132 -2.61 -2.13 0.01
CA ALA A 132 -4.05 -2.10 0.21
C ALA A 132 -4.45 -1.51 1.56
N ASP A 133 -3.72 -1.85 2.63
CA ASP A 133 -3.95 -1.27 3.96
C ASP A 133 -3.71 0.24 3.94
N LEU A 134 -2.61 0.67 3.32
CA LEU A 134 -2.27 2.08 3.18
C LEU A 134 -3.29 2.82 2.31
N LEU A 135 -3.71 2.24 1.19
CA LEU A 135 -4.72 2.81 0.30
C LEU A 135 -6.03 3.11 1.04
N LEU A 136 -6.50 2.15 1.85
CA LEU A 136 -7.72 2.32 2.64
C LEU A 136 -7.55 3.32 3.78
N ALA A 137 -6.36 3.40 4.39
CA ALA A 137 -6.05 4.41 5.41
C ALA A 137 -6.04 5.83 4.83
N GLU A 138 -5.34 6.04 3.72
CA GLU A 138 -5.24 7.33 3.03
C GLU A 138 -6.57 7.77 2.44
N ASN A 139 -7.40 6.84 1.95
CA ASN A 139 -8.74 7.18 1.48
C ASN A 139 -9.64 7.73 2.60
N LYS A 140 -9.45 7.34 3.87
CA LYS A 140 -10.20 7.95 4.98
C LYS A 140 -9.92 9.45 5.12
N LEU A 141 -8.73 9.90 4.72
CA LEU A 141 -8.30 11.30 4.74
C LEU A 141 -8.71 12.04 3.46
N GLY A 142 -8.37 11.48 2.30
CA GLY A 142 -8.55 12.16 1.00
C GLY A 142 -9.88 11.91 0.30
N LYS A 143 -10.62 10.86 0.68
CA LYS A 143 -11.92 10.46 0.10
C LYS A 143 -11.93 10.28 -1.41
N PHE A 144 -10.77 9.99 -1.99
CA PHE A 144 -10.57 9.95 -3.43
C PHE A 144 -11.18 8.70 -4.07
N LEU A 145 -11.26 7.57 -3.37
CA LEU A 145 -11.97 6.37 -3.87
C LEU A 145 -13.50 6.60 -3.93
N ASP A 146 -14.04 7.45 -3.06
CA ASP A 146 -15.46 7.76 -3.00
C ASP A 146 -15.88 8.67 -4.18
N ARG A 147 -14.92 9.45 -4.70
CA ARG A 147 -15.06 10.29 -5.91
C ARG A 147 -14.64 9.58 -7.19
N PHE A 148 -14.29 8.30 -7.10
CA PHE A 148 -13.77 7.51 -8.21
C PHE A 148 -12.45 8.04 -8.75
N ASP A 149 -11.65 8.77 -7.99
CA ASP A 149 -10.35 9.32 -8.43
C ASP A 149 -9.28 8.23 -8.51
N VAL A 150 -9.48 7.30 -9.46
CA VAL A 150 -8.75 6.06 -9.67
C VAL A 150 -8.33 5.98 -11.14
N ILE A 151 -7.03 5.81 -11.36
CA ILE A 151 -6.44 5.71 -12.70
C ILE A 151 -5.65 4.41 -12.79
N PHE A 152 -5.88 3.63 -13.82
CA PHE A 152 -5.09 2.43 -14.11
C PHE A 152 -4.13 2.70 -15.26
N VAL A 153 -2.86 2.40 -15.05
CA VAL A 153 -1.86 2.41 -16.12
C VAL A 153 -1.73 1.00 -16.66
N LYS A 154 -1.95 0.84 -17.97
CA LYS A 154 -1.80 -0.43 -18.67
C LYS A 154 -1.04 -0.28 -19.98
N ASP A 155 -0.45 -1.37 -20.44
CA ASP A 155 0.11 -1.44 -21.78
C ASP A 155 -0.96 -1.62 -22.87
N GLY A 156 -0.56 -1.42 -24.12
CA GLY A 156 -1.37 -1.74 -25.29
C GLY A 156 -2.32 -0.63 -25.75
N LYS A 157 -3.22 -0.96 -26.68
CA LYS A 157 -4.22 -0.01 -27.19
C LYS A 157 -5.29 0.23 -26.12
N LEU A 158 -5.69 1.50 -25.97
CA LEU A 158 -6.82 1.92 -25.15
C LEU A 158 -8.14 1.69 -25.88
#